data_AF-A0A496AMQ2-F1
#
_entry.id   AF-A0A496AMQ2-F1
#
_cell.length_a   1.000
_cell.length_b   1.000
_cell.length_c   1.000
_cell.angle_alpha   90.00
_cell.angle_beta   90.00
_cell.angle_gamma   90.00
#
_symmetry.space_group_name_H-M   'P 1'
#
loop_
_entity.id
_entity.type
_entity.pdbx_description
1 polymer ?
#
loop_
_entity_poly.entity_id
_entity_poly.type
_entity_poly.pdbx_seq_one_letter_code
_entity_poly.pdbx_strand_id
1 'polypeptide(L)'
;MKRTQNNTFTLLLLLTITHLLLTQNVFSKDIEFDEMPKLIQEIALRVIGDIPIDDVEREKDDGEIIYDVEAEDDRIKIELQITPDGTFIEKDITENISFLELPIPVQDTVYRQVGMLKIKDVDRKTELGKGLYYEVEADDMGIDIDLEIAPDGTLLDIDKSDPIELRVELTAKSKIPTLKDISPYREALVFYEYRLQKRLDGEFKGKKLRVAHWAIYDNQPQKIRKLEIGDKLELELYPYKQYKEFGSLYTSDTLELDPDIPLYHDIGQEIFEDEPVDERFDYDSIFSEKMPVFWQLKNQLKLVALGDSRCECGVKAELFYEDENLRIPVAYNLAISGGSLEVQELIVEEYLKKLPNLEWVVYQMSPRVVNRHFKKTSDRELRKSDGFKFDQRNKQTLWERSKIKNEKKTIHDIYSIPYVSAYWSERPWGWEYKNEIWQNPEKKKFKSDWEISEKRWKSLTSMISTLKKHDVKVLLYLAPLHPIMQGEPVVDDDGTTQEGYHELVDQLNRLQKKLPNLVFVDLLQGGNHDFTPEMFKDLDHLNVQGATKLTQELEEVRKRHAK
;
A
#
# COMPACT_ATOMS: atom_id res chain seq x y z
N MET A 1 -35.66 7.41 16.81
CA MET A 1 -36.67 6.35 16.59
C MET A 1 -36.51 5.90 15.15
N LYS A 2 -36.07 4.69 14.79
CA LYS A 2 -36.19 3.37 15.40
C LYS A 2 -34.91 2.56 15.13
N ARG A 3 -34.72 1.53 15.96
CA ARG A 3 -33.65 0.52 16.00
C ARG A 3 -33.28 -0.04 14.62
N THR A 4 -31.98 -0.10 14.33
CA THR A 4 -31.38 -1.06 13.39
C THR A 4 -31.03 -2.34 14.17
N GLN A 5 -31.48 -3.47 13.63
CA GLN A 5 -31.35 -4.81 14.19
C GLN A 5 -30.31 -5.56 13.34
N ASN A 6 -29.42 -6.29 14.00
CA ASN A 6 -28.38 -7.13 13.42
C ASN A 6 -28.97 -8.17 12.46
N ASN A 7 -28.36 -8.32 11.28
CA ASN A 7 -28.60 -9.42 10.36
C ASN A 7 -27.46 -10.42 10.50
N THR A 8 -27.73 -11.52 11.19
CA THR A 8 -26.99 -12.79 11.11
C THR A 8 -27.25 -13.42 9.74
N PHE A 9 -26.20 -13.67 8.97
CA PHE A 9 -26.27 -14.48 7.76
C PHE A 9 -26.19 -15.96 8.15
N THR A 10 -27.35 -16.58 8.30
CA THR A 10 -27.48 -18.04 8.27
C THR A 10 -27.48 -18.45 6.81
N LEU A 11 -26.48 -19.23 6.38
CA LEU A 11 -26.49 -19.83 5.05
C LEU A 11 -27.55 -20.94 5.04
N LEU A 12 -28.75 -20.59 4.60
CA LEU A 12 -29.84 -21.50 4.28
C LEU A 12 -29.41 -22.32 3.05
N LEU A 13 -29.09 -23.60 3.22
CA LEU A 13 -29.09 -24.54 2.10
C LEU A 13 -30.56 -24.79 1.72
N LEU A 14 -30.94 -24.28 0.54
CA LEU A 14 -32.26 -24.46 -0.07
C LEU A 14 -32.43 -25.94 -0.48
N LEU A 15 -33.05 -26.75 0.39
CA LEU A 15 -33.76 -27.96 -0.04
C LEU A 15 -35.22 -27.58 -0.31
N THR A 16 -35.51 -27.21 -1.56
CA THR A 16 -36.90 -27.16 -2.04
C THR A 16 -37.40 -28.58 -2.21
N ILE A 17 -37.90 -29.18 -1.13
CA ILE A 17 -38.80 -30.33 -1.21
C ILE A 17 -40.22 -29.77 -1.13
N THR A 18 -40.84 -29.61 -2.31
CA THR A 18 -42.28 -29.51 -2.44
C THR A 18 -42.93 -30.70 -1.74
N HIS A 19 -43.62 -30.45 -0.62
CA HIS A 19 -44.47 -31.42 0.05
C HIS A 19 -45.57 -31.92 -0.90
N LEU A 20 -45.37 -33.10 -1.45
CA LEU A 20 -46.44 -34.01 -1.81
C LEU A 20 -46.34 -35.18 -0.82
N LEU A 21 -47.40 -35.39 -0.03
CA LEU A 21 -47.49 -36.49 0.92
C LEU A 21 -47.25 -37.84 0.23
N LEU A 22 -46.11 -38.47 0.53
CA LEU A 22 -45.91 -39.90 0.54
C LEU A 22 -45.06 -40.21 1.77
N THR A 23 -45.64 -40.93 2.73
CA THR A 23 -44.92 -41.49 3.87
C THR A 23 -43.94 -42.53 3.35
N GLN A 24 -42.66 -42.18 3.22
CA GLN A 24 -41.58 -43.14 3.00
C GLN A 24 -41.25 -43.80 4.34
N ASN A 25 -41.39 -45.12 4.40
CA ASN A 25 -40.89 -45.93 5.50
C ASN A 25 -39.39 -46.14 5.26
N VAL A 26 -38.54 -45.32 5.87
CA VAL A 26 -37.12 -45.66 6.04
C VAL A 26 -37.07 -46.84 7.02
N PHE A 27 -36.47 -47.95 6.59
CA PHE A 27 -36.32 -49.15 7.41
C PHE A 27 -34.85 -49.51 7.45
N SER A 28 -34.20 -49.30 8.60
CA SER A 28 -32.87 -49.82 8.90
C SER A 28 -32.98 -51.11 9.72
N LYS A 29 -31.99 -52.00 9.55
CA LYS A 29 -31.90 -53.25 10.30
C LYS A 29 -30.45 -53.66 10.41
N ASP A 30 -29.96 -53.75 11.63
CA ASP A 30 -28.67 -54.36 11.98
C ASP A 30 -28.65 -55.81 11.47
N ILE A 31 -27.56 -56.17 10.82
CA ILE A 31 -27.32 -57.51 10.29
C ILE A 31 -25.90 -57.95 10.63
N GLU A 32 -25.66 -59.26 10.61
CA GLU A 32 -24.29 -59.75 10.64
C GLU A 32 -23.63 -59.56 9.26
N PHE A 33 -22.32 -59.35 9.22
CA PHE A 33 -21.59 -59.16 7.96
C PHE A 33 -21.77 -60.34 6.98
N ASP A 34 -21.94 -61.56 7.49
CA ASP A 34 -22.16 -62.76 6.67
C ASP A 34 -23.58 -62.86 6.09
N GLU A 35 -24.54 -62.06 6.58
CA GLU A 35 -25.90 -61.93 6.03
C GLU A 35 -25.94 -61.05 4.76
N MET A 36 -24.90 -60.26 4.50
CA MET A 36 -24.78 -59.45 3.29
C MET A 36 -24.61 -60.33 2.04
N PRO A 37 -25.02 -59.87 0.84
CA PRO A 37 -24.69 -60.59 -0.39
C PRO A 37 -23.17 -60.73 -0.58
N LYS A 38 -22.70 -61.89 -1.04
CA LYS A 38 -21.26 -62.19 -1.22
C LYS A 38 -20.50 -61.13 -2.02
N LEU A 39 -21.13 -60.58 -3.07
CA LEU A 39 -20.55 -59.51 -3.88
C LEU A 39 -20.22 -58.28 -3.03
N ILE A 40 -21.13 -57.89 -2.13
CA ILE A 40 -20.97 -56.72 -1.27
C ILE A 40 -19.92 -56.98 -0.20
N GLN A 41 -19.91 -58.19 0.39
CA GLN A 41 -18.83 -58.60 1.31
C GLN A 41 -17.45 -58.50 0.64
N GLU A 42 -17.29 -59.00 -0.59
CA GLU A 42 -16.04 -58.93 -1.34
C GLU A 42 -15.62 -57.49 -1.70
N ILE A 43 -16.58 -56.61 -1.96
CA ILE A 43 -16.33 -55.19 -2.24
C ILE A 43 -15.91 -54.45 -0.97
N ALA A 44 -16.64 -54.65 0.13
CA ALA A 44 -16.36 -54.05 1.43
C ALA A 44 -14.97 -54.47 1.93
N LEU A 45 -14.65 -55.77 1.94
CA LEU A 45 -13.35 -56.29 2.37
C LEU A 45 -12.18 -55.80 1.50
N ARG A 46 -12.41 -55.42 0.24
CA ARG A 46 -11.35 -54.84 -0.61
C ARG A 46 -10.94 -53.45 -0.13
N VAL A 47 -11.84 -52.72 0.52
CA VAL A 47 -11.57 -51.39 1.08
C VAL A 47 -11.14 -51.51 2.54
N ILE A 48 -11.86 -52.29 3.34
CA ILE A 48 -11.66 -52.45 4.78
C ILE A 48 -10.35 -53.20 5.11
N GLY A 49 -10.00 -54.21 4.30
CA GLY A 49 -8.83 -55.04 4.58
C GLY A 49 -8.99 -55.84 5.87
N ASP A 50 -8.04 -55.68 6.79
CA ASP A 50 -7.98 -56.41 8.07
C ASP A 50 -8.57 -55.60 9.25
N ILE A 51 -9.14 -54.41 9.00
CA ILE A 51 -9.73 -53.56 10.04
C ILE A 51 -11.00 -54.23 10.59
N PRO A 52 -11.19 -54.29 11.93
CA PRO A 52 -12.40 -54.86 12.53
C PRO A 52 -13.66 -54.14 12.04
N ILE A 53 -14.66 -54.91 11.64
CA ILE A 53 -16.00 -54.39 11.32
C ILE A 53 -16.74 -54.22 12.65
N ASP A 54 -17.18 -53.00 12.94
CA ASP A 54 -17.90 -52.67 14.17
C ASP A 54 -19.40 -52.82 13.98
N ASP A 55 -19.92 -52.34 12.85
CA ASP A 55 -21.35 -52.39 12.55
C ASP A 55 -21.66 -52.65 11.07
N VAL A 56 -22.82 -53.27 10.85
CA VAL A 56 -23.38 -53.52 9.52
C VAL A 56 -24.89 -53.33 9.56
N GLU A 57 -25.36 -52.34 8.81
CA GLU A 57 -26.78 -52.09 8.64
C GLU A 57 -27.25 -52.39 7.22
N ARG A 58 -28.49 -52.85 7.10
CA ARG A 58 -29.20 -52.91 5.83
C ARG A 58 -30.38 -51.96 5.85
N GLU A 59 -30.22 -50.86 5.13
CA GLU A 59 -31.24 -49.85 4.99
C GLU A 59 -32.09 -50.03 3.74
N LYS A 60 -33.30 -49.47 3.79
CA LYS A 60 -34.17 -49.30 2.64
C LYS A 60 -34.61 -47.84 2.55
N ASP A 61 -33.96 -47.09 1.68
CA ASP A 61 -34.27 -45.69 1.38
C ASP A 61 -34.86 -45.54 -0.03
N ASP A 62 -35.97 -44.79 -0.16
CA ASP A 62 -36.84 -44.66 -1.35
C ASP A 62 -37.10 -45.96 -2.16
N GLY A 63 -37.10 -47.11 -1.50
CA GLY A 63 -37.31 -48.42 -2.14
C GLY A 63 -36.05 -49.13 -2.61
N GLU A 64 -34.91 -48.46 -2.60
CA GLU A 64 -33.58 -49.02 -2.86
C GLU A 64 -32.98 -49.60 -1.57
N ILE A 65 -32.19 -50.66 -1.69
CA ILE A 65 -31.53 -51.29 -0.54
C ILE A 65 -30.11 -50.74 -0.50
N ILE A 66 -29.65 -50.29 0.67
CA ILE A 66 -28.27 -49.84 0.89
C ILE A 66 -27.70 -50.70 2.02
N TYR A 67 -26.42 -51.04 1.90
CA TYR A 67 -25.68 -51.71 2.95
C TYR A 67 -24.64 -50.74 3.51
N ASP A 68 -24.77 -50.45 4.79
CA ASP A 68 -23.87 -49.55 5.51
C ASP A 68 -22.93 -50.43 6.33
N VAL A 69 -21.63 -50.18 6.17
CA VAL A 69 -20.58 -50.96 6.85
C VAL A 69 -19.63 -49.98 7.50
N GLU A 70 -19.54 -50.05 8.82
CA GLU A 70 -18.57 -49.30 9.63
C GLU A 70 -17.47 -50.26 10.10
N ALA A 71 -16.22 -49.87 9.86
CA ALA A 71 -15.05 -50.60 10.34
C ALA A 71 -14.06 -49.63 10.98
N GLU A 72 -13.58 -49.95 12.17
CA GLU A 72 -12.71 -49.06 12.94
C GLU A 72 -11.63 -49.83 13.71
N ASP A 73 -10.44 -49.23 13.80
CA ASP A 73 -9.43 -49.53 14.80
C ASP A 73 -8.91 -48.24 15.46
N ASP A 74 -7.92 -48.33 16.35
CA ASP A 74 -7.36 -47.17 17.07
C ASP A 74 -6.81 -46.04 16.15
N ARG A 75 -6.69 -46.26 14.83
CA ARG A 75 -6.10 -45.30 13.89
C ARG A 75 -6.98 -45.00 12.68
N ILE A 76 -7.83 -45.91 12.25
CA ILE A 76 -8.55 -45.79 10.99
C ILE A 76 -10.02 -46.07 11.24
N LYS A 77 -10.88 -45.13 10.80
CA LYS A 77 -12.32 -45.33 10.67
C LYS A 77 -12.70 -45.38 9.19
N ILE A 78 -13.53 -46.34 8.81
CA ILE A 78 -14.03 -46.53 7.44
C ILE A 78 -15.55 -46.64 7.49
N GLU A 79 -16.23 -45.79 6.75
CA GLU A 79 -17.68 -45.78 6.57
C GLU A 79 -18.00 -46.01 5.08
N LEU A 80 -18.76 -47.07 4.78
CA LEU A 80 -19.11 -47.46 3.42
C LEU A 80 -20.62 -47.59 3.29
N GLN A 81 -21.21 -46.91 2.30
CA GLN A 81 -22.58 -47.17 1.87
C GLN A 81 -22.56 -47.79 0.48
N ILE A 82 -23.08 -49.02 0.34
CA ILE A 82 -22.97 -49.83 -0.88
C ILE A 82 -24.34 -50.29 -1.36
N THR A 83 -24.67 -49.99 -2.61
CA THR A 83 -25.90 -50.50 -3.27
C THR A 83 -25.79 -51.99 -3.63
N PRO A 84 -26.89 -52.69 -3.95
CA PRO A 84 -26.87 -54.13 -4.18
C PRO A 84 -26.14 -54.53 -5.48
N ASP A 85 -25.91 -53.58 -6.38
CA ASP A 85 -25.10 -53.76 -7.59
C ASP A 85 -23.61 -53.49 -7.37
N GLY A 86 -23.21 -53.07 -6.15
CA GLY A 86 -21.82 -52.86 -5.76
C GLY A 86 -21.28 -51.44 -5.99
N THR A 87 -22.17 -50.47 -6.21
CA THR A 87 -21.78 -49.06 -6.33
C THR A 87 -21.65 -48.43 -4.94
N PHE A 88 -20.61 -47.64 -4.72
CA PHE A 88 -20.47 -46.84 -3.50
C PHE A 88 -21.33 -45.57 -3.62
N ILE A 89 -22.21 -45.37 -2.64
CA ILE A 89 -22.87 -44.08 -2.38
C ILE A 89 -21.95 -43.22 -1.50
N GLU A 90 -21.30 -43.86 -0.53
CA GLU A 90 -20.36 -43.24 0.39
C GLU A 90 -19.12 -44.14 0.51
N LYS A 91 -17.96 -43.51 0.66
CA LYS A 91 -16.71 -44.21 0.88
C LYS A 91 -15.76 -43.26 1.58
N ASP A 92 -15.85 -43.27 2.91
CA ASP A 92 -15.18 -42.32 3.76
C ASP A 92 -14.16 -43.07 4.61
N ILE A 93 -12.91 -42.63 4.52
CA ILE A 93 -11.78 -43.20 5.24
C ILE A 93 -11.12 -42.07 6.00
N THR A 94 -11.14 -42.15 7.32
CA THR A 94 -10.50 -41.19 8.23
C THR A 94 -9.34 -41.90 8.92
N GLU A 95 -8.12 -41.41 8.71
CA GLU A 95 -6.92 -41.94 9.35
C GLU A 95 -6.35 -40.90 10.31
N ASN A 96 -6.30 -41.24 11.61
CA ASN A 96 -5.62 -40.44 12.60
C ASN A 96 -4.11 -40.54 12.43
N ILE A 97 -3.46 -39.40 12.19
CA ILE A 97 -2.04 -39.33 11.91
C ILE A 97 -1.35 -38.32 12.82
N SER A 98 -0.04 -38.40 12.94
CA SER A 98 0.71 -37.33 13.60
C SER A 98 0.91 -36.15 12.66
N PHE A 99 1.04 -34.94 13.22
CA PHE A 99 1.34 -33.72 12.45
C PHE A 99 2.58 -33.85 11.53
N LEU A 100 3.58 -34.64 11.92
CA LEU A 100 4.80 -34.85 11.14
C LEU A 100 4.59 -35.72 9.89
N GLU A 101 3.47 -36.46 9.82
CA GLU A 101 3.10 -37.29 8.67
C GLU A 101 2.36 -36.48 7.59
N LEU A 102 1.95 -35.24 7.90
CA LEU A 102 1.37 -34.33 6.92
C LEU A 102 2.40 -33.98 5.81
N PRO A 103 1.96 -33.82 4.56
CA PRO A 103 2.81 -33.25 3.52
C PRO A 103 3.32 -31.85 3.93
N ILE A 104 4.56 -31.52 3.55
CA ILE A 104 5.17 -30.22 3.89
C ILE A 104 4.28 -29.02 3.51
N PRO A 105 3.63 -28.96 2.32
CA PRO A 105 2.73 -27.86 1.99
C PRO A 105 1.52 -27.72 2.92
N VAL A 106 1.03 -28.86 3.45
CA VAL A 106 -0.06 -28.88 4.42
C VAL A 106 0.43 -28.38 5.78
N GLN A 107 1.60 -28.84 6.24
CA GLN A 107 2.22 -28.34 7.47
C GLN A 107 2.42 -26.81 7.42
N ASP A 108 2.88 -26.28 6.28
CA ASP A 108 3.07 -24.83 6.09
C ASP A 108 1.75 -24.06 6.20
N THR A 109 0.66 -24.60 5.64
CA THR A 109 -0.67 -24.00 5.75
C THR A 109 -1.20 -24.07 7.18
N VAL A 110 -1.07 -25.20 7.88
CA VAL A 110 -1.43 -25.31 9.30
C VAL A 110 -0.66 -24.29 10.13
N TYR A 111 0.67 -24.20 9.98
CA TYR A 111 1.48 -23.24 10.73
C TYR A 111 1.10 -21.78 10.48
N ARG A 112 0.61 -21.48 9.27
CA ARG A 112 0.13 -20.14 8.89
C ARG A 112 -1.20 -19.81 9.53
N GLN A 113 -2.15 -20.75 9.55
CA GLN A 113 -3.52 -20.50 10.04
C GLN A 113 -3.66 -20.70 11.55
N VAL A 114 -3.07 -21.77 12.09
CA VAL A 114 -3.15 -22.15 13.53
C VAL A 114 -2.22 -21.32 14.41
N GLY A 115 -1.12 -20.80 13.85
CA GLY A 115 -0.18 -19.98 14.61
C GLY A 115 0.51 -20.78 15.72
N MET A 116 0.24 -20.42 16.97
CA MET A 116 0.80 -21.05 18.18
C MET A 116 -0.21 -21.86 19.00
N LEU A 117 -1.46 -22.04 18.50
CA LEU A 117 -2.44 -22.88 19.19
C LEU A 117 -1.95 -24.33 19.27
N LYS A 118 -2.47 -25.06 20.25
CA LYS A 118 -2.11 -26.46 20.44
C LYS A 118 -2.95 -27.30 19.47
N ILE A 119 -2.27 -27.98 18.55
CA ILE A 119 -2.91 -28.98 17.70
C ILE A 119 -3.40 -30.13 18.59
N LYS A 120 -4.69 -30.42 18.52
CA LYS A 120 -5.33 -31.54 19.22
C LYS A 120 -5.38 -32.77 18.35
N ASP A 121 -5.83 -32.61 17.12
CA ASP A 121 -6.09 -33.73 16.23
C ASP A 121 -5.66 -33.44 14.79
N VAL A 122 -5.28 -34.51 14.09
CA VAL A 122 -4.84 -34.46 12.70
C VAL A 122 -5.31 -35.72 11.99
N ASP A 123 -6.22 -35.53 11.05
CA ASP A 123 -6.76 -36.62 10.26
C ASP A 123 -6.39 -36.49 8.79
N ARG A 124 -6.14 -37.64 8.15
CA ARG A 124 -6.10 -37.78 6.70
C ARG A 124 -7.41 -38.39 6.25
N LYS A 125 -8.22 -37.62 5.52
CA LYS A 125 -9.55 -38.03 5.07
C LYS A 125 -9.58 -38.29 3.57
N THR A 126 -10.17 -39.42 3.17
CA THR A 126 -10.50 -39.73 1.78
C THR A 126 -11.99 -39.97 1.68
N GLU A 127 -12.69 -39.07 1.01
CA GLU A 127 -14.16 -39.08 0.89
C GLU A 127 -14.57 -39.16 -0.58
N LEU A 128 -15.65 -39.87 -0.85
CA LEU A 128 -16.17 -40.02 -2.22
C LEU A 128 -16.75 -38.70 -2.73
N GLY A 129 -16.11 -38.11 -3.74
CA GLY A 129 -16.54 -36.85 -4.36
C GLY A 129 -15.71 -35.64 -3.94
N LYS A 130 -15.20 -35.61 -2.70
CA LYS A 130 -14.26 -34.59 -2.20
C LYS A 130 -12.80 -34.96 -2.43
N GLY A 131 -12.48 -36.25 -2.41
CA GLY A 131 -11.13 -36.77 -2.61
C GLY A 131 -10.30 -36.78 -1.32
N LEU A 132 -8.98 -36.78 -1.45
CA LEU A 132 -8.04 -36.76 -0.32
C LEU A 132 -7.90 -35.33 0.22
N TYR A 133 -8.07 -35.14 1.53
CA TYR A 133 -7.78 -33.91 2.25
C TYR A 133 -7.28 -34.23 3.67
N TYR A 134 -6.88 -33.19 4.39
CA TYR A 134 -6.42 -33.27 5.77
C TYR A 134 -7.29 -32.37 6.62
N GLU A 135 -7.68 -32.87 7.79
CA GLU A 135 -8.39 -32.10 8.81
C GLU A 135 -7.46 -31.86 9.99
N VAL A 136 -7.42 -30.64 10.49
CA VAL A 136 -6.58 -30.27 11.64
C VAL A 136 -7.38 -29.43 12.61
N GLU A 137 -7.57 -29.99 13.81
CA GLU A 137 -8.20 -29.31 14.94
C GLU A 137 -7.12 -28.74 15.86
N ALA A 138 -7.27 -27.48 16.25
CA ALA A 138 -6.37 -26.82 17.18
C ALA A 138 -7.10 -25.87 18.11
N ASP A 139 -6.73 -25.89 19.38
CA ASP A 139 -7.29 -25.00 20.39
C ASP A 139 -6.24 -24.51 21.38
N ASP A 140 -6.49 -23.32 21.91
CA ASP A 140 -5.89 -22.85 23.16
C ASP A 140 -6.68 -21.63 23.65
N MET A 141 -6.73 -21.44 24.97
CA MET A 141 -7.30 -20.23 25.60
C MET A 141 -8.73 -19.85 25.16
N GLY A 142 -9.57 -20.82 24.80
CA GLY A 142 -10.95 -20.62 24.39
C GLY A 142 -11.12 -20.21 22.92
N ILE A 143 -10.07 -20.39 22.10
CA ILE A 143 -10.20 -20.45 20.64
C ILE A 143 -10.16 -21.91 20.22
N ASP A 144 -11.07 -22.30 19.33
CA ASP A 144 -11.03 -23.56 18.58
C ASP A 144 -10.93 -23.22 17.07
N ILE A 145 -10.09 -23.93 16.32
CA ILE A 145 -9.91 -23.81 14.86
C ILE A 145 -9.90 -25.19 14.25
N ASP A 146 -10.75 -25.39 13.24
CA ASP A 146 -10.80 -26.61 12.43
C ASP A 146 -10.48 -26.25 10.98
N LEU A 147 -9.48 -26.92 10.41
CA LEU A 147 -8.97 -26.66 9.06
C LEU A 147 -9.17 -27.85 8.17
N GLU A 148 -9.69 -27.63 6.96
CA GLU A 148 -9.63 -28.61 5.88
C GLU A 148 -8.61 -28.19 4.82
N ILE A 149 -7.69 -29.07 4.46
CA ILE A 149 -6.55 -28.74 3.59
C ILE A 149 -6.32 -29.80 2.53
N ALA A 150 -6.22 -29.40 1.26
CA ALA A 150 -5.87 -30.29 0.16
C ALA A 150 -4.40 -30.74 0.22
N PRO A 151 -4.02 -31.84 -0.46
CA PRO A 151 -2.66 -32.40 -0.37
C PRO A 151 -1.54 -31.48 -0.88
N ASP A 152 -1.87 -30.50 -1.71
CA ASP A 152 -0.94 -29.48 -2.20
C ASP A 152 -0.80 -28.26 -1.26
N GLY A 153 -1.49 -28.27 -0.12
CA GLY A 153 -1.49 -27.20 0.88
C GLY A 153 -2.59 -26.14 0.67
N THR A 154 -3.45 -26.29 -0.33
CA THR A 154 -4.59 -25.39 -0.53
C THR A 154 -5.58 -25.51 0.62
N LEU A 155 -5.94 -24.40 1.27
CA LEU A 155 -6.99 -24.36 2.29
C LEU A 155 -8.36 -24.53 1.62
N LEU A 156 -9.10 -25.55 2.02
CA LEU A 156 -10.43 -25.89 1.52
C LEU A 156 -11.51 -25.24 2.38
N ASP A 157 -11.38 -25.35 3.69
CA ASP A 157 -12.29 -24.74 4.67
C ASP A 157 -11.57 -24.36 5.97
N ILE A 158 -12.15 -23.42 6.70
CA ILE A 158 -11.69 -23.00 8.03
C ILE A 158 -12.90 -22.62 8.88
N ASP A 159 -13.14 -23.39 9.94
CA ASP A 159 -14.05 -23.02 11.01
C ASP A 159 -13.24 -22.49 12.20
N LYS A 160 -13.70 -21.41 12.82
CA LYS A 160 -13.02 -20.77 13.94
C LYS A 160 -14.03 -20.24 14.93
N SER A 161 -13.82 -20.55 16.20
CA SER A 161 -14.64 -20.06 17.32
C SER A 161 -14.74 -18.52 17.32
N ASP A 162 -15.91 -18.01 17.69
CA ASP A 162 -16.16 -16.57 17.83
C ASP A 162 -15.18 -15.89 18.82
N PRO A 163 -14.87 -14.59 18.61
CA PRO A 163 -13.99 -13.85 19.51
C PRO A 163 -14.58 -13.69 20.90
N ILE A 164 -13.71 -13.54 21.91
CA ILE A 164 -14.15 -13.26 23.27
C ILE A 164 -14.60 -11.80 23.36
N GLU A 165 -15.86 -11.57 23.73
CA GLU A 165 -16.41 -10.24 23.91
C GLU A 165 -16.45 -9.82 25.39
N LEU A 166 -15.70 -8.78 25.76
CA LEU A 166 -15.64 -8.28 27.13
C LEU A 166 -15.99 -6.80 27.22
N ARG A 167 -16.78 -6.43 28.22
CA ARG A 167 -16.85 -5.04 28.69
C ARG A 167 -15.82 -4.83 29.79
N VAL A 168 -14.94 -3.85 29.60
CA VAL A 168 -13.77 -3.63 30.43
C VAL A 168 -13.61 -2.16 30.82
N GLU A 169 -12.75 -1.90 31.81
CA GLU A 169 -12.34 -0.55 32.23
C GLU A 169 -10.82 -0.42 32.12
N LEU A 170 -10.33 0.61 31.43
CA LEU A 170 -8.91 0.87 31.21
C LEU A 170 -8.24 1.27 32.53
N THR A 171 -7.22 0.53 32.95
CA THR A 171 -6.55 0.73 34.24
C THR A 171 -5.10 1.16 34.14
N ALA A 172 -4.39 0.82 33.05
CA ALA A 172 -3.04 1.31 32.78
C ALA A 172 -2.75 1.37 31.28
N LYS A 173 -1.81 2.25 30.90
CA LYS A 173 -1.41 2.47 29.51
C LYS A 173 0.11 2.44 29.39
N SER A 174 0.63 1.73 28.39
CA SER A 174 2.01 1.92 27.95
C SER A 174 2.22 3.31 27.33
N LYS A 175 3.48 3.71 27.22
CA LYS A 175 3.88 4.90 26.47
C LYS A 175 3.42 4.75 25.02
N ILE A 176 2.80 5.79 24.47
CA ILE A 176 2.37 5.78 23.07
C ILE A 176 3.57 6.11 22.17
N PRO A 177 3.93 5.26 21.20
CA PRO A 177 5.03 5.53 20.28
C PRO A 177 4.67 6.64 19.28
N THR A 178 5.67 7.37 18.82
CA THR A 178 5.57 8.33 17.70
C THR A 178 6.11 7.72 16.41
N LEU A 179 5.81 8.33 15.25
CA LEU A 179 6.37 7.89 13.95
C LEU A 179 7.90 7.88 13.94
N LYS A 180 8.52 8.79 14.69
CA LYS A 180 9.97 8.82 14.85
C LYS A 180 10.48 7.65 15.69
N ASP A 181 9.76 7.26 16.74
CA ASP A 181 10.16 6.16 17.63
C ASP A 181 10.12 4.81 16.91
N ILE A 182 9.22 4.67 15.94
CA ILE A 182 8.99 3.41 15.21
C ILE A 182 9.78 3.34 13.91
N SER A 183 10.50 4.39 13.48
CA SER A 183 11.29 4.33 12.25
C SER A 183 12.31 3.18 12.32
N PRO A 184 12.43 2.31 11.29
CA PRO A 184 11.85 2.40 9.94
C PRO A 184 10.48 1.70 9.75
N TYR A 185 9.85 1.20 10.81
CA TYR A 185 8.55 0.55 10.76
C TYR A 185 7.43 1.56 10.45
N ARG A 186 6.36 1.07 9.81
CA ARG A 186 5.14 1.84 9.53
C ARG A 186 4.04 1.56 10.55
N GLU A 187 4.19 0.51 11.33
CA GLU A 187 3.16 -0.02 12.21
C GLU A 187 3.72 -0.20 13.62
N ALA A 188 2.89 0.04 14.62
CA ALA A 188 3.24 -0.20 16.00
C ALA A 188 2.04 -0.57 16.87
N LEU A 189 2.24 -1.58 17.71
CA LEU A 189 1.30 -1.99 18.74
C LEU A 189 1.64 -1.29 20.07
N VAL A 190 0.62 -0.95 20.85
CA VAL A 190 0.73 -0.45 22.23
C VAL A 190 -0.07 -1.34 23.17
N PHE A 191 0.47 -1.56 24.37
CA PHE A 191 -0.12 -2.47 25.36
C PHE A 191 -0.82 -1.70 26.47
N TYR A 192 -2.11 -1.95 26.64
CA TYR A 192 -2.94 -1.39 27.71
C TYR A 192 -3.44 -2.51 28.64
N GLU A 193 -3.67 -2.18 29.91
CA GLU A 193 -4.25 -3.11 30.88
C GLU A 193 -5.65 -2.71 31.28
N TYR A 194 -6.50 -3.70 31.37
CA TYR A 194 -7.91 -3.53 31.66
C TYR A 194 -8.35 -4.36 32.85
N ARG A 195 -9.38 -3.88 33.54
CA ARG A 195 -10.14 -4.64 34.52
C ARG A 195 -11.45 -5.11 33.90
N LEU A 196 -11.74 -6.40 34.03
CA LEU A 196 -13.02 -6.96 33.60
C LEU A 196 -14.17 -6.33 34.38
N GLN A 197 -15.18 -5.82 33.67
CA GLN A 197 -16.44 -5.36 34.25
C GLN A 197 -17.54 -6.39 34.03
N LYS A 198 -17.65 -6.90 32.81
CA LYS A 198 -18.66 -7.89 32.43
C LYS A 198 -18.19 -8.71 31.23
N ARG A 199 -18.42 -10.02 31.28
CA ARG A 199 -18.28 -10.90 30.11
C ARG A 199 -19.56 -10.82 29.27
N LEU A 200 -19.41 -10.55 27.97
CA LEU A 200 -20.52 -10.48 27.03
C LEU A 200 -20.67 -11.82 26.31
N ASP A 201 -19.56 -12.34 25.79
CA ASP A 201 -19.49 -13.65 25.12
C ASP A 201 -18.12 -14.34 25.31
N GLY A 202 -18.04 -15.64 25.00
CA GLY A 202 -16.83 -16.47 25.09
C GLY A 202 -16.41 -16.88 26.51
N GLU A 203 -15.38 -17.73 26.63
CA GLU A 203 -14.80 -18.12 27.91
C GLU A 203 -13.65 -17.18 28.35
N PHE A 204 -13.79 -16.55 29.52
CA PHE A 204 -12.71 -15.79 30.17
C PHE A 204 -12.73 -16.00 31.69
N LYS A 205 -11.57 -16.36 32.27
CA LYS A 205 -11.42 -16.76 33.69
C LYS A 205 -10.64 -15.73 34.54
N GLY A 206 -10.14 -14.65 33.94
CA GLY A 206 -9.36 -13.60 34.60
C GLY A 206 -10.20 -12.47 35.20
N LYS A 207 -9.55 -11.60 35.99
CA LYS A 207 -10.12 -10.31 36.44
C LYS A 207 -9.46 -9.09 35.79
N LYS A 208 -8.27 -9.31 35.24
CA LYS A 208 -7.47 -8.36 34.47
C LYS A 208 -6.99 -9.03 33.20
N LEU A 209 -6.69 -8.20 32.21
CA LEU A 209 -6.11 -8.61 30.95
C LEU A 209 -5.24 -7.48 30.41
N ARG A 210 -4.21 -7.85 29.67
CA ARG A 210 -3.41 -6.93 28.88
C ARG A 210 -3.83 -7.10 27.43
N VAL A 211 -4.01 -6.01 26.72
CA VAL A 211 -4.49 -6.02 25.34
C VAL A 211 -3.57 -5.16 24.49
N ALA A 212 -3.10 -5.75 23.39
CA ALA A 212 -2.38 -5.04 22.35
C ALA A 212 -3.38 -4.38 21.40
N HIS A 213 -3.17 -3.08 21.17
CA HIS A 213 -3.92 -2.29 20.21
C HIS A 213 -2.97 -1.69 19.19
N TRP A 214 -3.45 -1.45 17.99
CA TRP A 214 -2.74 -0.64 17.00
C TRP A 214 -2.65 0.79 17.51
N ALA A 215 -1.43 1.26 17.80
CA ALA A 215 -1.15 2.64 18.16
C ALA A 215 -0.90 3.50 16.93
N ILE A 216 -0.20 2.90 15.96
CA ILE A 216 0.06 3.41 14.62
C ILE A 216 -0.18 2.23 13.68
N TYR A 217 -0.99 2.44 12.66
CA TYR A 217 -1.21 1.48 11.57
C TYR A 217 -0.97 2.22 10.27
N ASP A 218 -0.14 1.67 9.40
CA ASP A 218 0.35 2.30 8.17
C ASP A 218 0.71 3.80 8.29
N ASN A 219 1.65 4.15 9.15
CA ASN A 219 2.07 5.52 9.48
C ASN A 219 0.96 6.43 10.07
N GLN A 220 -0.21 5.87 10.37
CA GLN A 220 -1.33 6.64 10.88
C GLN A 220 -1.59 6.39 12.38
N PRO A 221 -1.53 7.44 13.22
CA PRO A 221 -1.96 7.39 14.61
C PRO A 221 -3.41 6.96 14.81
N GLN A 222 -3.63 5.92 15.63
CA GLN A 222 -4.95 5.34 15.85
C GLN A 222 -5.73 6.01 16.99
N LYS A 223 -7.07 5.84 17.00
CA LYS A 223 -7.97 6.43 18.01
C LYS A 223 -7.66 5.98 19.44
N ILE A 224 -7.09 4.78 19.61
CA ILE A 224 -6.73 4.21 20.92
C ILE A 224 -5.83 5.14 21.76
N ARG A 225 -5.11 6.05 21.10
CA ARG A 225 -4.24 7.04 21.74
C ARG A 225 -5.01 8.03 22.62
N LYS A 226 -6.30 8.26 22.32
CA LYS A 226 -7.18 9.22 23.00
C LYS A 226 -7.83 8.66 24.26
N LEU A 227 -7.80 7.35 24.49
CA LEU A 227 -8.39 6.75 25.68
C LEU A 227 -7.70 7.24 26.96
N GLU A 228 -8.47 7.44 28.02
CA GLU A 228 -7.99 7.82 29.35
C GLU A 228 -8.20 6.69 30.35
N ILE A 229 -7.37 6.64 31.40
CA ILE A 229 -7.54 5.66 32.48
C ILE A 229 -8.91 5.90 33.13
N GLY A 230 -9.69 4.82 33.28
CA GLY A 230 -11.07 4.84 33.74
C GLY A 230 -12.11 4.73 32.61
N ASP A 231 -11.71 4.87 31.35
CA ASP A 231 -12.60 4.68 30.21
C ASP A 231 -13.13 3.24 30.16
N LYS A 232 -14.39 3.09 29.74
CA LYS A 232 -15.06 1.80 29.60
C LYS A 232 -15.36 1.52 28.14
N LEU A 233 -15.01 0.32 27.70
CA LEU A 233 -15.13 -0.10 26.31
C LEU A 233 -15.54 -1.56 26.23
N GLU A 234 -16.08 -1.93 25.08
CA GLU A 234 -16.33 -3.31 24.67
C GLU A 234 -15.19 -3.71 23.75
N LEU A 235 -14.60 -4.87 24.00
CA LEU A 235 -13.47 -5.41 23.27
C LEU A 235 -13.85 -6.76 22.69
N GLU A 236 -13.44 -7.00 21.45
CA GLU A 236 -13.48 -8.30 20.80
C GLU A 236 -12.06 -8.83 20.72
N LEU A 237 -11.81 -9.98 21.33
CA LEU A 237 -10.46 -10.39 21.68
C LEU A 237 -10.13 -11.78 21.14
N TYR A 238 -8.90 -11.88 20.63
CA TYR A 238 -8.21 -13.15 20.53
C TYR A 238 -6.87 -13.14 21.28
N PRO A 239 -6.45 -14.29 21.84
CA PRO A 239 -5.11 -14.50 22.36
C PRO A 239 -4.01 -13.94 21.46
N TYR A 240 -3.14 -13.10 22.03
CA TYR A 240 -2.10 -12.40 21.26
C TYR A 240 -1.11 -13.35 20.57
N LYS A 241 -0.86 -14.52 21.17
CA LYS A 241 0.12 -15.50 20.67
C LYS A 241 -0.23 -16.10 19.31
N GLN A 242 -1.48 -15.99 18.85
CA GLN A 242 -1.85 -16.51 17.53
C GLN A 242 -1.20 -15.72 16.39
N TYR A 243 -0.86 -14.45 16.61
CA TYR A 243 -0.31 -13.54 15.60
C TYR A 243 1.23 -13.59 15.59
N LYS A 244 1.78 -14.55 14.84
CA LYS A 244 3.25 -14.70 14.69
C LYS A 244 3.91 -13.45 14.11
N GLU A 245 3.22 -12.79 13.19
CA GLU A 245 3.67 -11.58 12.49
C GLU A 245 3.97 -10.42 13.44
N PHE A 246 3.30 -10.36 14.59
CA PHE A 246 3.53 -9.33 15.60
C PHE A 246 4.92 -9.39 16.21
N GLY A 247 5.60 -10.55 16.13
CA GLY A 247 6.99 -10.69 16.55
C GLY A 247 7.98 -9.84 15.73
N SER A 248 7.58 -9.38 14.54
CA SER A 248 8.43 -8.53 13.68
C SER A 248 8.07 -7.03 13.76
N LEU A 249 7.00 -6.68 14.46
CA LEU A 249 6.50 -5.31 14.57
C LEU A 249 7.15 -4.55 15.74
N TYR A 250 7.14 -3.23 15.65
CA TYR A 250 7.44 -2.39 16.79
C TYR A 250 6.33 -2.54 17.85
N THR A 251 6.72 -2.83 19.09
CA THR A 251 5.81 -2.94 20.22
C THR A 251 6.21 -1.94 21.31
N SER A 252 5.23 -1.20 21.84
CA SER A 252 5.41 -0.37 23.02
C SER A 252 4.68 -0.99 24.20
N ASP A 253 5.39 -1.84 24.92
CA ASP A 253 4.99 -2.32 26.24
C ASP A 253 5.92 -1.72 27.29
N THR A 254 5.45 -0.68 27.99
CA THR A 254 6.19 -0.02 29.07
C THR A 254 5.55 -0.27 30.43
N LEU A 255 4.60 -1.19 30.51
CA LEU A 255 3.95 -1.59 31.76
C LEU A 255 4.79 -2.65 32.47
N GLU A 256 4.71 -2.71 33.80
CA GLU A 256 5.40 -3.74 34.57
C GLU A 256 4.93 -5.13 34.14
N LEU A 257 5.85 -6.05 33.88
CA LEU A 257 5.51 -7.41 33.46
C LEU A 257 4.83 -8.15 34.63
N ASP A 258 3.59 -8.59 34.40
CA ASP A 258 2.85 -9.47 35.30
C ASP A 258 2.50 -10.76 34.53
N PRO A 259 3.19 -11.89 34.80
CA PRO A 259 2.99 -13.13 34.06
C PRO A 259 1.61 -13.77 34.29
N ASP A 260 0.88 -13.35 35.33
CA ASP A 260 -0.45 -13.87 35.64
C ASP A 260 -1.56 -13.11 34.87
N ILE A 261 -1.23 -12.02 34.17
CA ILE A 261 -2.16 -11.28 33.33
C ILE A 261 -2.13 -11.85 31.90
N PRO A 262 -3.25 -12.42 31.41
CA PRO A 262 -3.30 -12.95 30.06
C PRO A 262 -3.26 -11.83 29.02
N LEU A 263 -2.63 -12.12 27.88
CA LEU A 263 -2.38 -11.16 26.80
C LEU A 263 -3.24 -11.45 25.56
N TYR A 264 -3.97 -10.44 25.12
CA TYR A 264 -4.87 -10.50 23.97
C TYR A 264 -4.54 -9.42 22.94
N HIS A 265 -5.11 -9.55 21.75
CA HIS A 265 -5.20 -8.50 20.74
C HIS A 265 -6.67 -8.13 20.54
N ASP A 266 -6.95 -6.83 20.44
CA ASP A 266 -8.26 -6.29 20.13
C ASP A 266 -8.52 -6.33 18.63
N ILE A 267 -9.31 -7.32 18.19
CA ILE A 267 -9.68 -7.50 16.79
C ILE A 267 -10.88 -6.64 16.39
N GLY A 268 -11.66 -6.19 17.38
CA GLY A 268 -12.79 -5.28 17.17
C GLY A 268 -12.35 -3.83 17.10
N GLN A 269 -11.04 -3.56 17.21
CA GLN A 269 -10.51 -2.21 17.07
C GLN A 269 -10.86 -1.65 15.69
N GLU A 270 -11.65 -0.59 15.65
CA GLU A 270 -11.78 0.23 14.44
C GLU A 270 -10.42 0.80 14.06
N ILE A 271 -9.82 0.24 13.03
CA ILE A 271 -8.61 0.77 12.42
C ILE A 271 -9.03 2.01 11.64
N PHE A 272 -8.48 3.15 12.04
CA PHE A 272 -8.41 4.29 11.15
C PHE A 272 -7.37 3.88 10.12
N GLU A 273 -7.84 3.38 8.98
CA GLU A 273 -7.00 3.26 7.80
C GLU A 273 -6.77 4.69 7.29
N ASP A 274 -5.55 4.99 6.84
CA ASP A 274 -5.38 6.18 6.02
C ASP A 274 -6.39 6.03 4.88
N GLU A 275 -7.36 6.95 4.78
CA GLU A 275 -8.07 7.14 3.53
C GLU A 275 -6.95 7.27 2.48
N PRO A 276 -6.79 6.29 1.58
CA PRO A 276 -5.61 6.16 0.76
C PRO A 276 -5.47 7.46 0.02
N VAL A 277 -4.47 8.29 0.38
CA VAL A 277 -4.32 9.72 0.04
C VAL A 277 -5.35 10.09 -0.99
N ASP A 278 -6.60 10.37 -0.54
CA ASP A 278 -7.87 10.38 -1.30
C ASP A 278 -7.66 10.07 -2.80
N GLU A 279 -8.19 8.99 -3.44
CA GLU A 279 -7.97 8.62 -4.88
C GLU A 279 -7.81 9.85 -5.81
N ARG A 280 -8.54 10.91 -5.47
CA ARG A 280 -8.27 12.32 -5.77
C ARG A 280 -6.82 12.76 -6.05
N PHE A 281 -5.78 12.26 -5.37
CA PHE A 281 -4.38 12.68 -5.51
C PHE A 281 -3.48 11.58 -6.09
N ASP A 282 -4.04 10.48 -6.59
CA ASP A 282 -3.25 9.52 -7.35
C ASP A 282 -3.04 10.01 -8.79
N TYR A 283 -1.83 10.49 -9.07
CA TYR A 283 -1.37 10.94 -10.38
C TYR A 283 -0.42 9.96 -11.09
N ASP A 284 -0.32 8.71 -10.61
CA ASP A 284 0.50 7.63 -11.18
C ASP A 284 1.98 8.02 -11.42
N SER A 285 2.53 8.86 -10.53
CA SER A 285 3.93 9.34 -10.59
C SER A 285 4.33 10.09 -9.32
N ILE A 286 5.58 10.57 -9.23
CA ILE A 286 6.05 11.49 -8.16
C ILE A 286 5.18 12.77 -8.04
N PHE A 287 4.37 13.07 -9.06
CA PHE A 287 3.38 14.12 -8.99
C PHE A 287 2.32 13.85 -7.90
N SER A 288 1.97 12.59 -7.64
CA SER A 288 1.04 12.16 -6.57
C SER A 288 1.44 12.72 -5.22
N GLU A 289 2.74 12.68 -4.93
CA GLU A 289 3.26 13.12 -3.66
C GLU A 289 3.27 14.66 -3.53
N LYS A 290 3.47 15.37 -4.66
CA LYS A 290 3.57 16.84 -4.68
C LYS A 290 2.22 17.55 -4.65
N MET A 291 1.19 16.91 -5.19
CA MET A 291 -0.10 17.56 -5.46
C MET A 291 -0.93 17.89 -4.21
N PRO A 292 -0.95 17.07 -3.14
CA PRO A 292 -1.60 17.44 -1.88
C PRO A 292 -1.16 18.81 -1.36
N VAL A 293 0.16 19.06 -1.30
CA VAL A 293 0.72 20.36 -0.89
C VAL A 293 0.37 21.44 -1.92
N PHE A 294 0.54 21.18 -3.21
CA PHE A 294 0.21 22.13 -4.27
C PHE A 294 -1.23 22.64 -4.13
N TRP A 295 -2.20 21.75 -3.89
CA TRP A 295 -3.61 22.13 -3.74
C TRP A 295 -3.86 23.01 -2.51
N GLN A 296 -3.09 22.84 -1.42
CA GLN A 296 -3.14 23.74 -0.26
C GLN A 296 -2.54 25.13 -0.58
N LEU A 297 -1.48 25.17 -1.38
CA LEU A 297 -0.72 26.39 -1.65
C LEU A 297 -1.18 27.15 -2.90
N LYS A 298 -1.96 26.55 -3.81
CA LYS A 298 -2.25 27.10 -5.15
C LYS A 298 -2.70 28.56 -5.18
N ASN A 299 -3.40 29.02 -4.14
CA ASN A 299 -3.91 30.38 -4.10
C ASN A 299 -2.87 31.42 -3.63
N GLN A 300 -1.70 31.02 -3.13
CA GLN A 300 -0.64 31.91 -2.65
C GLN A 300 0.70 31.77 -3.37
N LEU A 301 0.85 30.76 -4.23
CA LEU A 301 2.08 30.55 -5.00
C LEU A 301 2.34 31.73 -5.95
N LYS A 302 3.50 32.37 -5.77
CA LYS A 302 4.12 33.37 -6.63
C LYS A 302 5.15 32.76 -7.57
N LEU A 303 5.77 31.64 -7.19
CA LEU A 303 6.77 30.95 -7.98
C LEU A 303 6.56 29.45 -7.98
N VAL A 304 6.70 28.82 -9.14
CA VAL A 304 6.73 27.36 -9.26
C VAL A 304 7.96 26.95 -10.05
N ALA A 305 8.73 25.98 -9.53
CA ALA A 305 9.80 25.35 -10.28
C ALA A 305 9.27 24.15 -11.07
N LEU A 306 9.69 24.01 -12.33
CA LEU A 306 9.35 22.95 -13.26
C LEU A 306 10.61 22.36 -13.88
N GLY A 307 10.53 21.13 -14.36
CA GLY A 307 11.65 20.44 -14.98
C GLY A 307 11.66 18.94 -14.69
N ASP A 308 12.80 18.32 -14.96
CA ASP A 308 13.03 16.91 -14.70
C ASP A 308 13.70 16.69 -13.33
N SER A 309 14.32 15.53 -13.15
CA SER A 309 15.01 15.14 -11.91
C SER A 309 16.10 16.13 -11.49
N ARG A 310 16.72 16.83 -12.44
CA ARG A 310 17.72 17.87 -12.20
C ARG A 310 17.14 19.09 -11.51
N CYS A 311 15.86 19.40 -11.73
CA CYS A 311 15.15 20.47 -11.04
C CYS A 311 14.61 20.02 -9.69
N GLU A 312 14.02 18.83 -9.65
CA GLU A 312 13.53 18.22 -8.42
C GLU A 312 14.62 18.10 -7.35
N CYS A 313 15.83 17.74 -7.78
CA CYS A 313 17.02 17.61 -6.95
C CYS A 313 17.97 18.79 -7.08
N GLY A 314 17.62 19.87 -7.79
CA GLY A 314 18.48 21.05 -7.96
C GLY A 314 17.93 22.33 -7.34
N VAL A 315 16.60 22.47 -7.28
CA VAL A 315 15.95 23.73 -6.87
C VAL A 315 15.34 23.61 -5.48
N LYS A 316 15.99 24.27 -4.52
CA LYS A 316 15.55 24.38 -3.13
C LYS A 316 14.53 25.51 -2.99
N ALA A 317 13.27 25.25 -3.32
CA ALA A 317 12.27 26.31 -3.43
C ALA A 317 12.12 27.17 -2.15
N GLU A 318 12.47 26.64 -0.97
CA GLU A 318 12.56 27.37 0.30
C GLU A 318 13.42 28.66 0.23
N LEU A 319 14.42 28.72 -0.65
CA LEU A 319 15.38 29.83 -0.75
C LEU A 319 14.88 31.02 -1.59
N PHE A 320 13.75 30.88 -2.30
CA PHE A 320 13.12 32.02 -2.98
C PHE A 320 12.30 32.86 -2.00
N TYR A 321 12.24 34.18 -2.21
CA TYR A 321 11.45 35.12 -1.37
C TYR A 321 11.83 35.15 0.12
N GLU A 322 13.03 34.68 0.46
CA GLU A 322 13.64 34.84 1.79
C GLU A 322 12.66 34.43 2.93
N ASP A 323 12.54 35.26 3.97
CA ASP A 323 11.71 35.00 5.16
C ASP A 323 10.20 34.93 4.89
N GLU A 324 9.71 35.40 3.73
CA GLU A 324 8.28 35.22 3.39
C GLU A 324 7.99 33.74 3.22
N ASN A 325 8.78 33.06 2.38
CA ASN A 325 8.53 31.68 1.99
C ASN A 325 8.75 30.68 3.14
N LEU A 326 9.65 31.01 4.07
CA LEU A 326 9.90 30.26 5.31
C LEU A 326 8.80 30.40 6.37
N ARG A 327 7.79 31.23 6.15
CA ARG A 327 6.63 31.36 7.06
C ARG A 327 5.33 31.03 6.33
N ILE A 328 5.22 31.54 5.12
CA ILE A 328 4.06 31.44 4.25
C ILE A 328 4.59 30.95 2.90
N PRO A 329 4.49 29.64 2.60
CA PRO A 329 5.06 29.10 1.37
C PRO A 329 4.46 29.75 0.12
N VAL A 330 5.25 30.56 -0.59
CA VAL A 330 4.90 31.28 -1.82
C VAL A 330 5.71 30.79 -3.03
N ALA A 331 6.72 29.96 -2.82
CA ALA A 331 7.44 29.25 -3.87
C ALA A 331 7.33 27.74 -3.65
N TYR A 332 7.24 26.94 -4.71
CA TYR A 332 7.15 25.48 -4.59
C TYR A 332 7.83 24.77 -5.76
N ASN A 333 8.54 23.68 -5.48
CA ASN A 333 9.16 22.85 -6.52
C ASN A 333 8.18 21.76 -6.98
N LEU A 334 7.64 21.93 -8.19
CA LEU A 334 6.70 21.01 -8.83
C LEU A 334 7.36 20.21 -9.96
N ALA A 335 8.69 20.17 -10.03
CA ALA A 335 9.41 19.36 -11.01
C ALA A 335 9.16 17.86 -10.79
N ILE A 336 9.25 17.07 -11.85
CA ILE A 336 8.91 15.64 -11.86
C ILE A 336 10.11 14.89 -12.42
N SER A 337 10.69 13.97 -11.64
CA SER A 337 11.75 13.09 -12.13
C SER A 337 11.38 12.43 -13.46
N GLY A 338 12.24 12.60 -14.46
CA GLY A 338 12.02 12.09 -15.81
C GLY A 338 10.86 12.73 -16.59
N GLY A 339 10.33 13.87 -16.13
CA GLY A 339 9.25 14.62 -16.78
C GLY A 339 9.65 15.14 -18.16
N SER A 340 8.92 14.70 -19.19
CA SER A 340 9.15 15.15 -20.57
C SER A 340 8.56 16.53 -20.83
N LEU A 341 8.92 17.17 -21.95
CA LEU A 341 8.36 18.46 -22.35
C LEU A 341 6.82 18.46 -22.37
N GLU A 342 6.22 17.37 -22.86
CA GLU A 342 4.76 17.20 -22.91
C GLU A 342 4.11 17.22 -21.52
N VAL A 343 4.77 16.65 -20.51
CA VAL A 343 4.31 16.70 -19.12
C VAL A 343 4.38 18.15 -18.59
N GLN A 344 5.46 18.88 -18.88
CA GLN A 344 5.60 20.28 -18.47
C GLN A 344 4.52 21.17 -19.13
N GLU A 345 4.25 20.95 -20.42
CA GLU A 345 3.17 21.63 -21.14
C GLU A 345 1.81 21.37 -20.51
N LEU A 346 1.53 20.09 -20.19
CA LEU A 346 0.30 19.70 -19.52
C LEU A 346 0.16 20.39 -18.17
N ILE A 347 1.24 20.47 -17.37
CA ILE A 347 1.20 21.12 -16.06
C ILE A 347 0.93 22.62 -16.18
N VAL A 348 1.60 23.28 -17.12
CA VAL A 348 1.38 24.72 -17.39
C VAL A 348 -0.06 24.98 -17.76
N GLU A 349 -0.61 24.16 -18.65
CA GLU A 349 -1.94 24.38 -19.21
C GLU A 349 -3.06 23.98 -18.22
N GLU A 350 -2.87 22.91 -17.48
CA GLU A 350 -3.88 22.40 -16.58
C GLU A 350 -3.82 22.98 -15.16
N TYR A 351 -2.69 23.51 -14.73
CA TYR A 351 -2.54 24.04 -13.37
C TYR A 351 -1.98 25.46 -13.35
N LEU A 352 -0.78 25.70 -13.88
CA LEU A 352 -0.04 26.93 -13.55
C LEU A 352 -0.69 28.20 -14.09
N LYS A 353 -1.22 28.20 -15.32
CA LYS A 353 -1.90 29.40 -15.88
C LYS A 353 -3.15 29.83 -15.12
N LYS A 354 -3.66 28.96 -14.24
CA LYS A 354 -4.86 29.19 -13.43
C LYS A 354 -4.54 29.70 -12.03
N LEU A 355 -3.27 29.67 -11.62
CA LEU A 355 -2.81 30.19 -10.34
C LEU A 355 -3.01 31.72 -10.30
N PRO A 356 -3.72 32.25 -9.29
CA PRO A 356 -4.12 33.65 -9.29
C PRO A 356 -2.96 34.62 -9.03
N ASN A 357 -1.90 34.18 -8.35
CA ASN A 357 -0.81 35.00 -7.88
C ASN A 357 0.55 34.61 -8.49
N LEU A 358 0.57 33.73 -9.49
CA LEU A 358 1.81 33.24 -10.09
C LEU A 358 2.49 34.37 -10.86
N GLU A 359 3.73 34.68 -10.48
CA GLU A 359 4.57 35.69 -11.11
C GLU A 359 5.69 35.04 -11.95
N TRP A 360 6.22 33.92 -11.46
CA TRP A 360 7.40 33.27 -12.01
C TRP A 360 7.24 31.76 -12.17
N VAL A 361 7.72 31.24 -13.30
CA VAL A 361 8.04 29.82 -13.46
C VAL A 361 9.55 29.70 -13.62
N VAL A 362 10.19 28.95 -12.72
CA VAL A 362 11.60 28.58 -12.86
C VAL A 362 11.64 27.25 -13.60
N TYR A 363 12.03 27.28 -14.87
CA TYR A 363 12.00 26.08 -15.71
C TYR A 363 13.41 25.58 -15.98
N GLN A 364 13.74 24.44 -15.39
CA GLN A 364 14.93 23.70 -15.74
C GLN A 364 14.72 22.98 -17.06
N MET A 365 15.66 23.16 -17.99
CA MET A 365 15.66 22.49 -19.27
C MET A 365 16.94 21.68 -19.43
N SER A 366 16.82 20.40 -19.78
CA SER A 366 17.94 19.63 -20.34
C SER A 366 17.96 19.80 -21.86
N PRO A 367 19.12 19.88 -22.54
CA PRO A 367 19.16 19.97 -23.99
C PRO A 367 18.33 18.86 -24.68
N ARG A 368 18.33 17.65 -24.12
CA ARG A 368 17.55 16.50 -24.62
C ARG A 368 16.08 16.79 -24.92
N VAL A 369 15.44 17.74 -24.23
CA VAL A 369 13.98 17.92 -24.33
C VAL A 369 13.56 18.44 -25.70
N VAL A 370 14.48 19.03 -26.46
CA VAL A 370 14.27 19.47 -27.85
C VAL A 370 14.98 18.57 -28.87
N ASN A 371 15.72 17.55 -28.45
CA ASN A 371 16.40 16.63 -29.35
C ASN A 371 15.38 15.75 -30.10
N ARG A 372 15.49 15.68 -31.43
CA ARG A 372 14.68 14.81 -32.31
C ARG A 372 14.84 13.33 -31.99
N HIS A 373 16.03 12.92 -31.55
CA HIS A 373 16.33 11.52 -31.27
C HIS A 373 15.88 11.07 -29.88
N PHE A 374 15.45 11.99 -29.01
CA PHE A 374 14.94 11.66 -27.69
C PHE A 374 13.53 11.05 -27.77
N LYS A 375 13.42 9.77 -27.38
CA LYS A 375 12.19 8.97 -27.54
C LYS A 375 11.28 8.93 -26.32
N LYS A 376 11.66 9.54 -25.19
CA LYS A 376 10.78 9.61 -24.01
C LYS A 376 9.74 10.72 -24.23
N THR A 377 8.53 10.30 -24.59
CA THR A 377 7.36 11.17 -24.79
C THR A 377 6.13 10.46 -24.25
N SER A 378 5.67 10.79 -23.05
CA SER A 378 4.27 10.52 -22.72
C SER A 378 3.87 11.25 -21.44
N ASP A 379 2.86 12.09 -21.58
CA ASP A 379 1.97 12.55 -20.51
C ASP A 379 0.80 11.57 -20.29
N ARG A 380 0.85 10.41 -20.97
CA ARG A 380 -0.24 9.42 -21.00
C ARG A 380 -0.63 8.90 -19.63
N GLU A 381 0.35 8.53 -18.81
CA GLU A 381 0.07 7.98 -17.47
C GLU A 381 -0.55 9.05 -16.58
N LEU A 382 0.03 10.27 -16.56
CA LEU A 382 -0.57 11.41 -15.87
C LEU A 382 -2.01 11.68 -16.34
N ARG A 383 -2.31 11.64 -17.65
CA ARG A 383 -3.67 11.84 -18.16
C ARG A 383 -4.64 10.71 -17.78
N LYS A 384 -4.15 9.50 -17.59
CA LYS A 384 -4.94 8.32 -17.21
C LYS A 384 -5.10 8.16 -15.70
N SER A 385 -4.29 8.85 -14.91
CA SER A 385 -4.38 8.83 -13.45
C SER A 385 -5.72 9.34 -12.94
N ASP A 386 -6.15 8.80 -11.80
CA ASP A 386 -7.48 9.11 -11.25
C ASP A 386 -7.55 10.51 -10.66
N GLY A 387 -6.45 11.00 -10.08
CA GLY A 387 -6.31 12.38 -9.63
C GLY A 387 -6.42 13.39 -10.76
N PHE A 388 -5.79 13.14 -11.92
CA PHE A 388 -5.96 14.00 -13.10
C PHE A 388 -7.39 13.95 -13.66
N LYS A 389 -8.01 12.76 -13.74
CA LYS A 389 -9.42 12.65 -14.16
C LYS A 389 -10.35 13.39 -13.21
N PHE A 390 -10.10 13.30 -11.90
CA PHE A 390 -10.85 14.05 -10.90
C PHE A 390 -10.70 15.56 -11.15
N ASP A 391 -9.48 16.05 -11.36
CA ASP A 391 -9.20 17.46 -11.64
C ASP A 391 -10.00 17.98 -12.82
N GLN A 392 -10.04 17.21 -13.91
CA GLN A 392 -10.78 17.59 -15.10
C GLN A 392 -12.30 17.59 -14.85
N ARG A 393 -12.84 16.58 -14.16
CA ARG A 393 -14.27 16.50 -13.81
C ARG A 393 -14.70 17.65 -12.89
N ASN A 394 -13.82 18.12 -12.01
CA ASN A 394 -14.13 19.11 -10.97
C ASN A 394 -13.52 20.49 -11.26
N LYS A 395 -13.01 20.73 -12.46
CA LYS A 395 -12.24 21.91 -12.87
C LYS A 395 -12.95 23.23 -12.53
N GLN A 396 -14.25 23.32 -12.76
CA GLN A 396 -14.99 24.54 -12.48
C GLN A 396 -14.98 24.90 -10.98
N THR A 397 -15.22 23.92 -10.11
CA THR A 397 -15.24 24.09 -8.66
C THR A 397 -13.85 24.34 -8.09
N LEU A 398 -12.84 23.58 -8.54
CA LEU A 398 -11.47 23.66 -8.04
C LEU A 398 -10.80 25.02 -8.33
N TRP A 399 -11.20 25.67 -9.42
CA TRP A 399 -10.65 26.95 -9.88
C TRP A 399 -11.62 28.13 -9.70
N GLU A 400 -12.72 27.94 -8.97
CA GLU A 400 -13.73 28.98 -8.75
C GLU A 400 -13.21 30.10 -7.84
N ARG A 401 -12.99 31.30 -8.39
CA ARG A 401 -12.41 32.44 -7.65
C ARG A 401 -13.28 32.94 -6.49
N SER A 402 -14.61 32.84 -6.61
CA SER A 402 -15.58 33.27 -5.58
C SER A 402 -15.47 32.51 -4.26
N LYS A 403 -14.90 31.29 -4.28
CA LYS A 403 -14.72 30.41 -3.12
C LYS A 403 -13.30 30.43 -2.56
N ILE A 404 -12.38 31.19 -3.17
CA ILE A 404 -11.01 31.34 -2.66
C ILE A 404 -11.09 32.18 -1.39
N LYS A 405 -10.98 31.53 -0.22
CA LYS A 405 -10.68 32.24 1.03
C LYS A 405 -9.29 32.84 0.88
N ASN A 406 -9.15 34.15 1.07
CA ASN A 406 -7.87 34.88 1.06
C ASN A 406 -6.95 34.52 2.25
N GLU A 407 -7.19 33.39 2.91
CA GLU A 407 -6.40 32.92 4.03
C GLU A 407 -5.14 32.25 3.50
N LYS A 408 -3.99 32.90 3.69
CA LYS A 408 -2.70 32.33 3.35
C LYS A 408 -2.37 31.22 4.36
N LYS A 409 -2.01 30.04 3.84
CA LYS A 409 -1.49 28.91 4.60
C LYS A 409 -0.07 29.20 5.05
N THR A 410 0.15 29.13 6.35
CA THR A 410 1.46 29.12 6.98
C THR A 410 2.05 27.72 6.95
N ILE A 411 3.36 27.59 7.24
CA ILE A 411 3.99 26.27 7.45
C ILE A 411 3.29 25.48 8.55
N HIS A 412 2.84 26.16 9.62
CA HIS A 412 2.12 25.50 10.70
C HIS A 412 0.81 24.87 10.19
N ASP A 413 0.09 25.55 9.31
CA ASP A 413 -1.12 25.00 8.69
C ASP A 413 -0.80 23.78 7.81
N ILE A 414 0.33 23.78 7.12
CA ILE A 414 0.78 22.63 6.31
C ILE A 414 1.07 21.41 7.20
N TYR A 415 1.80 21.60 8.31
CA TYR A 415 2.03 20.53 9.29
C TYR A 415 0.77 20.09 10.04
N SER A 416 -0.29 20.91 10.06
CA SER A 416 -1.56 20.56 10.73
C SER A 416 -2.40 19.53 9.96
N ILE A 417 -2.09 19.29 8.68
CA ILE A 417 -2.81 18.34 7.82
C ILE A 417 -1.97 17.04 7.74
N PRO A 418 -2.37 15.92 8.37
CA PRO A 418 -1.50 14.76 8.54
C PRO A 418 -0.88 14.22 7.24
N TYR A 419 -1.68 13.95 6.21
CA TYR A 419 -1.21 13.41 4.94
C TYR A 419 -0.31 14.38 4.16
N VAL A 420 -0.54 15.70 4.29
CA VAL A 420 0.32 16.74 3.69
C VAL A 420 1.61 16.88 4.48
N SER A 421 1.53 16.79 5.81
CA SER A 421 2.65 16.90 6.74
C SER A 421 3.67 15.78 6.55
N ALA A 422 3.21 14.54 6.32
CA ALA A 422 4.08 13.40 6.05
C ALA A 422 4.99 13.71 4.85
N TYR A 423 4.37 14.07 3.72
CA TYR A 423 5.11 14.46 2.52
C TYR A 423 6.01 15.68 2.75
N TRP A 424 5.47 16.75 3.32
CA TRP A 424 6.22 17.99 3.56
C TRP A 424 7.44 17.77 4.46
N SER A 425 7.40 16.79 5.36
CA SER A 425 8.54 16.44 6.21
C SER A 425 9.65 15.73 5.45
N GLU A 426 9.30 14.89 4.48
CA GLU A 426 10.27 14.16 3.65
C GLU A 426 10.84 15.02 2.51
N ARG A 427 9.98 15.83 1.88
CA ARG A 427 10.28 16.66 0.72
C ARG A 427 9.79 18.10 0.93
N PRO A 428 10.38 18.85 1.89
CA PRO A 428 9.95 20.20 2.20
C PRO A 428 10.07 21.10 0.97
N TRP A 429 9.03 21.91 0.69
CA TRP A 429 8.90 22.70 -0.54
C TRP A 429 9.00 21.91 -1.87
N GLY A 430 8.75 20.60 -1.86
CA GLY A 430 8.72 19.75 -3.06
C GLY A 430 10.09 19.37 -3.61
N TRP A 431 11.14 19.56 -2.83
CA TRP A 431 12.53 19.27 -3.14
C TRP A 431 13.00 17.97 -2.46
N GLU A 432 13.86 17.20 -3.13
CA GLU A 432 14.44 15.96 -2.57
C GLU A 432 15.85 16.18 -1.99
N TYR A 433 16.03 15.84 -0.71
CA TYR A 433 17.32 15.97 -0.04
C TYR A 433 18.34 14.92 -0.50
N LYS A 434 19.49 15.38 -1.00
CA LYS A 434 20.58 14.52 -1.51
C LYS A 434 21.92 15.02 -0.97
N ASN A 435 22.50 14.33 0.01
CA ASN A 435 23.76 14.73 0.65
C ASN A 435 24.99 14.00 0.11
N GLU A 436 24.77 12.96 -0.69
CA GLU A 436 25.87 12.13 -1.16
C GLU A 436 26.74 12.91 -2.15
N ILE A 437 28.03 12.57 -2.15
CA ILE A 437 29.00 13.08 -3.12
C ILE A 437 29.32 11.92 -4.06
N TRP A 438 29.41 12.18 -5.37
CA TRP A 438 29.75 11.15 -6.34
C TRP A 438 31.21 10.69 -6.18
N GLN A 439 31.42 9.60 -5.46
CA GLN A 439 32.74 9.01 -5.27
C GLN A 439 33.12 8.22 -6.53
N ASN A 440 34.34 8.44 -7.04
CA ASN A 440 34.92 7.76 -8.20
C ASN A 440 34.08 7.89 -9.50
N PRO A 441 33.93 9.10 -10.04
CA PRO A 441 33.16 9.31 -11.27
C PRO A 441 33.86 8.62 -12.46
N GLU A 442 33.13 7.77 -13.17
CA GLU A 442 33.61 7.06 -14.35
C GLU A 442 33.08 7.69 -15.64
N LYS A 443 33.95 7.77 -16.65
CA LYS A 443 33.55 8.21 -17.99
C LYS A 443 32.82 7.09 -18.72
N LYS A 444 31.63 7.40 -19.25
CA LYS A 444 30.86 6.50 -20.12
C LYS A 444 31.10 6.87 -21.58
N LYS A 445 30.94 5.90 -22.49
CA LYS A 445 30.86 6.21 -23.92
C LYS A 445 29.47 6.73 -24.24
N PHE A 446 29.40 7.95 -24.76
CA PHE A 446 28.14 8.58 -25.16
C PHE A 446 27.90 8.38 -26.65
N LYS A 447 26.63 8.19 -27.05
CA LYS A 447 26.23 8.25 -28.45
C LYS A 447 25.97 9.70 -28.81
N SER A 448 26.38 10.14 -30.00
CA SER A 448 26.26 11.52 -30.44
C SER A 448 25.21 11.65 -31.54
N ASP A 449 23.94 11.66 -31.17
CA ASP A 449 22.82 11.85 -32.09
C ASP A 449 22.02 13.08 -31.64
N TRP A 450 22.25 14.22 -32.31
CA TRP A 450 21.63 15.49 -31.98
C TRP A 450 21.06 16.19 -33.20
N GLU A 451 19.79 16.58 -33.11
CA GLU A 451 19.15 17.51 -34.03
C GLU A 451 17.98 18.19 -33.30
N ILE A 452 17.84 19.52 -33.41
CA ILE A 452 16.68 20.19 -32.83
C ILE A 452 15.41 19.75 -33.58
N SER A 453 14.45 19.24 -32.83
CA SER A 453 13.11 18.92 -33.35
C SER A 453 12.28 20.19 -33.44
N GLU A 454 11.89 20.58 -34.66
CA GLU A 454 10.98 21.72 -34.88
C GLU A 454 9.67 21.57 -34.09
N LYS A 455 9.14 20.35 -33.98
CA LYS A 455 7.93 20.05 -33.20
C LYS A 455 8.15 20.37 -31.72
N ARG A 456 9.21 19.82 -31.11
CA ARG A 456 9.51 20.05 -29.68
C ARG A 456 9.86 21.52 -29.41
N TRP A 457 10.58 22.17 -30.33
CA TRP A 457 10.88 23.59 -30.25
C TRP A 457 9.61 24.45 -30.28
N LYS A 458 8.66 24.14 -31.17
CA LYS A 458 7.35 24.79 -31.22
C LYS A 458 6.56 24.59 -29.93
N SER A 459 6.61 23.39 -29.36
CA SER A 459 6.02 23.07 -28.06
C SER A 459 6.59 23.96 -26.94
N LEU A 460 7.92 23.96 -26.76
CA LEU A 460 8.62 24.80 -25.78
C LEU A 460 8.24 26.28 -25.91
N THR A 461 8.31 26.82 -27.13
CA THR A 461 7.99 28.23 -27.40
C THR A 461 6.51 28.55 -27.16
N SER A 462 5.61 27.61 -27.44
CA SER A 462 4.18 27.73 -27.15
C SER A 462 3.92 27.76 -25.64
N MET A 463 4.55 26.87 -24.87
CA MET A 463 4.44 26.83 -23.41
C MET A 463 4.83 28.18 -22.77
N ILE A 464 5.98 28.73 -23.17
CA ILE A 464 6.47 30.04 -22.67
C ILE A 464 5.52 31.17 -23.08
N SER A 465 4.97 31.10 -24.31
CA SER A 465 4.00 32.07 -24.81
C SER A 465 2.65 31.99 -24.09
N THR A 466 2.23 30.81 -23.64
CA THR A 466 1.04 30.64 -22.81
C THR A 466 1.23 31.34 -21.47
N LEU A 467 2.35 31.12 -20.79
CA LEU A 467 2.69 31.82 -19.54
C LEU A 467 2.71 33.34 -19.72
N LYS A 468 3.24 33.84 -20.85
CA LYS A 468 3.21 35.27 -21.20
C LYS A 468 1.78 35.85 -21.22
N LYS A 469 0.81 35.12 -21.80
CA LYS A 469 -0.59 35.58 -21.88
C LYS A 469 -1.25 35.73 -20.52
N HIS A 470 -0.68 35.09 -19.50
CA HIS A 470 -1.12 35.14 -18.10
C HIS A 470 -0.20 36.01 -17.24
N ASP A 471 0.63 36.86 -17.86
CA ASP A 471 1.59 37.76 -17.19
C ASP A 471 2.62 37.04 -16.30
N VAL A 472 2.94 35.79 -16.65
CA VAL A 472 3.92 34.97 -15.93
C VAL A 472 5.27 35.02 -16.63
N LYS A 473 6.31 35.39 -15.88
CA LYS A 473 7.71 35.37 -16.32
C LYS A 473 8.27 33.96 -16.21
N VAL A 474 9.16 33.59 -17.13
CA VAL A 474 9.84 32.29 -17.16
C VAL A 474 11.32 32.52 -16.99
N LEU A 475 11.89 31.99 -15.91
CA LEU A 475 13.34 31.86 -15.74
C LEU A 475 13.76 30.48 -16.21
N LEU A 476 14.18 30.37 -17.48
CA LEU A 476 14.63 29.13 -18.08
C LEU A 476 16.13 28.98 -17.84
N TYR A 477 16.58 27.82 -17.34
CA TYR A 477 18.00 27.55 -17.22
C TYR A 477 18.40 26.16 -17.73
N LEU A 478 19.62 26.07 -18.28
CA LEU A 478 20.29 24.78 -18.51
C LEU A 478 21.03 24.38 -17.24
N ALA A 479 20.72 23.21 -16.68
CA ALA A 479 21.31 22.76 -15.43
C ALA A 479 22.80 22.40 -15.60
N PRO A 480 23.65 22.68 -14.59
CA PRO A 480 25.04 22.23 -14.60
C PRO A 480 25.12 20.69 -14.55
N LEU A 481 26.22 20.13 -15.05
CA LEU A 481 26.54 18.70 -14.94
C LEU A 481 27.87 18.52 -14.23
N HIS A 482 28.17 17.31 -13.77
CA HIS A 482 29.43 17.06 -13.10
C HIS A 482 30.62 17.52 -13.98
N PRO A 483 31.65 18.22 -13.44
CA PRO A 483 32.79 18.75 -14.21
C PRO A 483 33.58 17.71 -15.00
N ILE A 484 33.34 16.42 -14.77
CA ILE A 484 33.89 15.32 -15.59
C ILE A 484 33.45 15.40 -17.07
N MET A 485 32.33 16.08 -17.35
CA MET A 485 31.84 16.33 -18.70
C MET A 485 32.64 17.41 -19.44
N GLN A 486 33.50 18.16 -18.73
CA GLN A 486 34.30 19.20 -19.36
C GLN A 486 35.24 18.60 -20.42
N GLY A 487 35.12 19.10 -21.65
CA GLY A 487 35.93 18.65 -22.79
C GLY A 487 35.49 17.34 -23.43
N GLU A 488 34.38 16.74 -22.97
CA GLU A 488 33.76 15.59 -23.64
C GLU A 488 33.13 16.01 -24.99
N PRO A 489 33.00 15.08 -25.96
CA PRO A 489 32.37 15.38 -27.25
C PRO A 489 30.87 15.71 -27.14
N VAL A 490 30.26 15.45 -25.99
CA VAL A 490 28.88 15.76 -25.67
C VAL A 490 28.79 16.55 -24.36
N VAL A 491 27.73 17.32 -24.19
CA VAL A 491 27.49 18.16 -23.00
C VAL A 491 26.48 17.56 -22.02
N ASP A 492 25.91 16.40 -22.33
CA ASP A 492 24.99 15.66 -21.46
C ASP A 492 25.07 14.15 -21.69
N ASP A 493 24.45 13.39 -20.79
CA ASP A 493 24.39 11.92 -20.82
C ASP A 493 23.45 11.36 -21.89
N ASP A 494 22.67 12.23 -22.53
CA ASP A 494 21.73 11.92 -23.61
C ASP A 494 22.32 12.16 -25.01
N GLY A 495 23.58 12.62 -25.10
CA GLY A 495 24.33 12.65 -26.34
C GLY A 495 24.33 13.96 -27.11
N THR A 496 23.95 15.07 -26.47
CA THR A 496 23.97 16.40 -27.10
C THR A 496 25.40 16.80 -27.46
N THR A 497 25.71 16.96 -28.75
CA THR A 497 27.05 17.36 -29.20
C THR A 497 27.40 18.78 -28.78
N GLN A 498 28.69 19.11 -28.72
CA GLN A 498 29.16 20.47 -28.45
C GLN A 498 28.60 21.49 -29.46
N GLU A 499 28.59 21.17 -30.76
CA GLU A 499 27.99 22.04 -31.78
C GLU A 499 26.48 22.20 -31.56
N GLY A 500 25.80 21.10 -31.24
CA GLY A 500 24.36 21.08 -30.99
C GLY A 500 23.94 21.91 -29.78
N TYR A 501 24.74 21.85 -28.72
CA TYR A 501 24.59 22.68 -27.54
C TYR A 501 24.76 24.17 -27.85
N HIS A 502 25.81 24.56 -28.58
CA HIS A 502 25.99 25.96 -29.00
C HIS A 502 24.83 26.44 -29.88
N GLU A 503 24.34 25.60 -30.79
CA GLU A 503 23.14 25.90 -31.59
C GLU A 503 21.93 26.16 -30.68
N LEU A 504 21.70 25.30 -29.68
CA LEU A 504 20.60 25.45 -28.73
C LEU A 504 20.70 26.76 -27.93
N VAL A 505 21.88 27.05 -27.37
CA VAL A 505 22.13 28.29 -26.60
C VAL A 505 21.87 29.53 -27.45
N ASP A 506 22.32 29.53 -28.71
CA ASP A 506 22.04 30.60 -29.66
C ASP A 506 20.54 30.77 -29.93
N GLN A 507 19.81 29.66 -30.11
CA GLN A 507 18.37 29.68 -30.32
C GLN A 507 17.61 30.21 -29.09
N LEU A 508 18.01 29.81 -27.87
CA LEU A 508 17.42 30.30 -26.62
C LEU A 508 17.69 31.80 -26.41
N ASN A 509 18.91 32.26 -26.71
CA ASN A 509 19.24 33.69 -26.68
C ASN A 509 18.40 34.51 -27.67
N ARG A 510 18.17 33.99 -28.88
CA ARG A 510 17.26 34.62 -29.85
C ARG A 510 15.81 34.58 -29.37
N LEU A 511 15.39 33.50 -28.71
CA LEU A 511 14.04 33.37 -28.16
C LEU A 511 13.77 34.37 -27.04
N GLN A 512 14.71 34.55 -26.10
CA GLN A 512 14.65 35.57 -25.05
C GLN A 512 14.43 36.98 -25.65
N LYS A 513 15.14 37.32 -26.73
CA LYS A 513 14.95 38.62 -27.42
C LYS A 513 13.54 38.78 -28.02
N LYS A 514 12.89 37.67 -28.39
CA LYS A 514 11.53 37.67 -28.97
C LYS A 514 10.42 37.60 -27.91
N LEU A 515 10.68 36.96 -26.77
CA LEU A 515 9.72 36.75 -25.69
C LEU A 515 10.18 37.51 -24.44
N PRO A 516 9.64 38.71 -24.18
CA PRO A 516 10.10 39.56 -23.06
C PRO A 516 9.79 38.99 -21.68
N ASN A 517 8.92 37.97 -21.58
CA ASN A 517 8.67 37.25 -20.34
C ASN A 517 9.70 36.13 -20.09
N LEU A 518 10.59 35.83 -21.03
CA LEU A 518 11.62 34.81 -20.88
C LEU A 518 12.94 35.45 -20.41
N VAL A 519 13.51 34.90 -19.35
CA VAL A 519 14.89 35.12 -18.91
C VAL A 519 15.62 33.80 -19.03
N PHE A 520 16.67 33.76 -19.83
CA PHE A 520 17.49 32.57 -20.10
C PHE A 520 18.83 32.67 -19.38
N VAL A 521 19.20 31.61 -18.67
CA VAL A 521 20.48 31.46 -17.97
C VAL A 521 21.14 30.15 -18.38
N ASP A 522 22.38 30.21 -18.83
CA ASP A 522 23.16 29.03 -19.16
C ASP A 522 24.12 28.69 -18.00
N LEU A 523 23.68 27.76 -17.14
CA LEU A 523 24.51 27.23 -16.05
C LEU A 523 25.20 25.93 -16.44
N LEU A 524 24.92 25.38 -17.62
CA LEU A 524 25.62 24.22 -18.17
C LEU A 524 27.00 24.61 -18.68
N GLN A 525 27.11 25.72 -19.41
CA GLN A 525 28.37 26.28 -19.95
C GLN A 525 29.26 25.25 -20.67
N GLY A 526 28.64 24.24 -21.31
CA GLY A 526 29.34 23.11 -21.95
C GLY A 526 30.24 22.32 -20.98
N GLY A 527 29.91 22.32 -19.68
CA GLY A 527 30.72 21.76 -18.60
C GLY A 527 31.76 22.71 -17.99
N ASN A 528 31.88 23.96 -18.48
CA ASN A 528 32.86 24.94 -18.00
C ASN A 528 32.29 25.91 -16.93
N HIS A 529 31.39 25.44 -16.09
CA HIS A 529 30.84 26.23 -14.99
C HIS A 529 31.69 26.12 -13.72
N ASP A 530 31.36 26.93 -12.71
CA ASP A 530 32.09 27.03 -11.44
C ASP A 530 31.50 26.15 -10.31
N PHE A 531 30.61 25.19 -10.64
CA PHE A 531 30.20 24.12 -9.70
C PHE A 531 31.33 23.10 -9.56
N THR A 532 31.72 22.79 -8.32
CA THR A 532 32.83 21.86 -8.04
C THR A 532 32.33 20.41 -7.98
N PRO A 533 33.20 19.39 -8.14
CA PRO A 533 32.80 17.98 -8.06
C PRO A 533 32.06 17.62 -6.76
N GLU A 534 32.42 18.24 -5.64
CA GLU A 534 31.82 18.01 -4.32
C GLU A 534 30.37 18.51 -4.23
N MET A 535 29.87 19.23 -5.23
CA MET A 535 28.50 19.73 -5.31
C MET A 535 27.55 18.77 -6.02
N PHE A 536 28.02 17.61 -6.45
CA PHE A 536 27.26 16.63 -7.24
C PHE A 536 27.14 15.28 -6.53
N LYS A 537 25.93 14.72 -6.55
CA LYS A 537 25.64 13.37 -6.09
C LYS A 537 26.02 12.32 -7.12
N ASP A 538 25.81 12.64 -8.38
CA ASP A 538 26.10 11.80 -9.54
C ASP A 538 26.42 12.70 -10.76
N LEU A 539 26.32 12.16 -11.97
CA LEU A 539 26.68 12.86 -13.20
C LEU A 539 25.86 14.13 -13.45
N ASP A 540 24.56 14.10 -13.10
CA ASP A 540 23.60 15.12 -13.49
C ASP A 540 22.75 15.67 -12.34
N HIS A 541 22.86 15.12 -11.13
CA HIS A 541 22.17 15.61 -9.94
C HIS A 541 23.13 16.31 -8.98
N LEU A 542 22.74 17.51 -8.60
CA LEU A 542 23.39 18.25 -7.52
C LEU A 542 23.07 17.60 -6.17
N ASN A 543 23.99 17.73 -5.23
CA ASN A 543 23.70 17.49 -3.82
C ASN A 543 23.23 18.79 -3.15
N VAL A 544 23.02 18.76 -1.82
CA VAL A 544 22.51 19.90 -1.05
C VAL A 544 23.36 21.16 -1.20
N GLN A 545 24.69 21.03 -1.27
CA GLN A 545 25.58 22.18 -1.44
C GLN A 545 25.41 22.78 -2.84
N GLY A 546 25.43 21.94 -3.88
CA GLY A 546 25.23 22.37 -5.26
C GLY A 546 23.87 23.01 -5.49
N ALA A 547 22.81 22.39 -4.97
CA ALA A 547 21.44 22.90 -5.09
C ALA A 547 21.23 24.22 -4.35
N THR A 548 21.90 24.41 -3.21
CA THR A 548 21.90 25.69 -2.49
C THR A 548 22.52 26.78 -3.34
N LYS A 549 23.71 26.53 -3.91
CA LYS A 549 24.38 27.47 -4.83
C LYS A 549 23.51 27.79 -6.05
N LEU A 550 23.02 26.75 -6.74
CA LEU A 550 22.15 26.89 -7.92
C LEU A 550 20.95 27.78 -7.60
N THR A 551 20.25 27.49 -6.51
CA THR A 551 19.02 28.22 -6.18
C THR A 551 19.30 29.68 -5.80
N GLN A 552 20.40 29.95 -5.10
CA GLN A 552 20.83 31.33 -4.80
C GLN A 552 21.11 32.13 -6.08
N GLU A 553 21.82 31.55 -7.05
CA GLU A 553 22.07 32.20 -8.34
C GLU A 553 20.77 32.48 -9.11
N LEU A 554 19.84 31.53 -9.12
CA LEU A 554 18.53 31.69 -9.75
C LEU A 554 17.70 32.79 -9.07
N GLU A 555 17.73 32.87 -7.73
CA GLU A 555 17.03 33.92 -6.98
C GLU A 555 17.63 35.30 -7.27
N GLU A 556 18.96 35.42 -7.36
CA GLU A 556 19.61 36.68 -7.73
C GLU A 556 19.28 37.11 -9.17
N VAL A 557 19.16 36.18 -10.11
CA VAL A 557 18.64 36.48 -11.45
C VAL A 557 17.19 36.95 -11.36
N ARG A 558 16.32 36.22 -10.65
CA ARG A 558 14.91 36.60 -10.51
C ARG A 558 14.77 38.00 -9.92
N LYS A 559 15.47 38.34 -8.84
CA LYS A 559 15.47 39.67 -8.21
C LYS A 559 15.89 40.78 -9.18
N ARG A 560 16.88 40.54 -10.03
CA ARG A 560 17.32 41.50 -11.06
C ARG A 560 16.23 41.77 -12.12
N HIS A 561 15.42 40.77 -12.42
CA HIS A 561 14.37 40.84 -13.45
C HIS A 561 12.94 41.00 -12.90
N ALA A 562 12.78 41.06 -11.57
CA ALA A 562 11.49 41.30 -10.92
C ALA A 562 11.05 42.77 -10.98
N LYS A 563 11.99 43.69 -11.19
CA LYS A 563 11.74 45.14 -11.28
C LYS A 563 11.06 45.57 -12.57
#